data_AF-A0A8J4WU31-F1
#
_entry.id   AF-A0A8J4WU31-F1
#
_cell.length_a   1.000
_cell.length_b   1.000
_cell.length_c   1.000
_cell.angle_alpha   90.00
_cell.angle_beta   90.00
_cell.angle_gamma   90.00
#
_symmetry.space_group_name_H-M   'P 1'
#
loop_
_entity.id
_entity.type
_entity.pdbx_description
1 polymer ?
#
loop_
_entity_poly.entity_id
_entity_poly.type
_entity_poly.pdbx_seq_one_letter_code
_entity_poly.pdbx_strand_id
1 'polypeptide(L)'
;MHSLIAYLIITAVSLIYACPPEFVEVGDGECMISYPEKLMYCEAHFLCESEGIKRGLNLFMVGRHANKLAKYFSHLSPIHTGIHSLSDIRRISPDGWQVNDAQNPSYLMDSSEIRWAPAQPNSDCEQVVEFNNGAFSDETQNDRKRFVVCEQLKDYPKLPVGLFKFKAAPLVNNYLTCDESAGCFHRWSAVSVVSCALK
;
A
#
# COMPACT_ATOMS: atom_id res chain seq x y z
N MET A 1 -30.54 18.04 30.48
CA MET A 1 -29.29 18.62 29.94
C MET A 1 -28.17 17.57 29.83
N HIS A 2 -27.87 16.80 30.88
CA HIS A 2 -26.88 15.72 30.85
C HIS A 2 -27.15 14.61 29.81
N SER A 3 -28.42 14.21 29.61
CA SER A 3 -28.77 13.19 28.59
C SER A 3 -28.62 13.67 27.14
N LEU A 4 -28.78 14.97 26.88
CA LEU A 4 -28.57 15.54 25.54
C LEU A 4 -27.08 15.63 25.20
N ILE A 5 -26.25 15.95 26.20
CA ILE A 5 -24.79 15.98 26.06
C ILE A 5 -24.25 14.57 25.84
N ALA A 6 -24.73 13.57 26.58
CA ALA A 6 -24.35 12.17 26.37
C ALA A 6 -24.74 11.68 24.97
N TYR A 7 -25.94 12.03 24.48
CA TYR A 7 -26.38 11.64 23.14
C TYR A 7 -25.55 12.31 22.04
N LEU A 8 -25.26 13.61 22.17
CA LEU A 8 -24.39 14.35 21.26
C LEU A 8 -22.97 13.79 21.22
N ILE A 9 -22.41 13.45 22.38
CA ILE A 9 -21.08 12.82 22.48
C ILE A 9 -21.09 11.44 21.82
N ILE A 10 -22.10 10.61 22.07
CA ILE A 10 -22.20 9.28 21.44
C ILE A 10 -22.32 9.41 19.91
N THR A 11 -23.18 10.31 19.40
CA THR A 11 -23.31 10.53 17.96
C THR A 11 -22.04 11.10 17.32
N ALA A 12 -21.32 12.00 18.01
CA ALA A 12 -20.07 12.55 17.51
C ALA A 12 -18.94 11.52 17.53
N VAL A 13 -18.86 10.69 18.57
CA VAL A 13 -17.87 9.61 18.71
C VAL A 13 -18.12 8.52 17.66
N SER A 14 -19.37 8.12 17.41
CA SER A 14 -19.69 7.16 16.34
C SER A 14 -19.31 7.65 14.95
N LEU A 15 -19.29 8.96 14.71
CA LEU A 15 -18.84 9.56 13.45
C LEU A 15 -17.31 9.53 13.28
N ILE A 16 -16.55 9.47 14.38
CA ILE A 16 -15.07 9.51 14.37
C ILE A 16 -14.47 8.12 14.08
N TYR A 17 -15.21 7.04 14.37
CA TYR A 17 -14.73 5.66 14.22
C TYR A 17 -15.32 4.92 13.01
N ALA A 18 -16.20 5.56 12.23
CA ALA A 18 -16.77 4.94 11.04
C ALA A 18 -15.92 5.25 9.81
N CYS A 19 -15.76 4.25 8.94
CA CYS A 19 -15.13 4.47 7.65
C CYS A 19 -15.89 5.51 6.82
N PRO A 20 -15.21 6.32 5.98
CA PRO A 20 -15.87 7.24 5.09
C PRO A 20 -16.88 6.53 4.18
N PRO A 21 -17.87 7.23 3.61
CA PRO A 21 -18.78 6.65 2.63
C PRO A 21 -18.01 5.94 1.51
N GLU A 22 -18.53 4.81 1.04
CA GLU A 22 -17.94 3.92 0.00
C GLU A 22 -16.75 3.06 0.47
N PHE A 23 -16.22 3.29 1.67
CA PHE A 23 -15.19 2.43 2.25
C PHE A 23 -15.83 1.26 3.00
N VAL A 24 -15.12 0.14 2.99
CA VAL A 24 -15.41 -1.06 3.77
C VAL A 24 -14.57 -1.01 5.04
N GLU A 25 -15.22 -1.12 6.20
CA GLU A 25 -14.53 -1.37 7.47
C GLU A 25 -14.07 -2.83 7.53
N VAL A 26 -12.76 -3.04 7.70
CA VAL A 26 -12.10 -4.35 7.62
C VAL A 26 -11.59 -4.85 8.99
N GLY A 27 -12.20 -4.36 10.07
CA GLY A 27 -11.82 -4.60 11.46
C GLY A 27 -10.84 -3.56 12.00
N ASP A 28 -10.84 -3.40 13.33
CA ASP A 28 -9.93 -2.51 14.06
C ASP A 28 -10.05 -1.03 13.62
N GLY A 29 -11.21 -0.68 13.03
CA GLY A 29 -11.53 0.61 12.43
C GLY A 29 -10.84 0.85 11.09
N GLU A 30 -10.08 -0.10 10.56
CA GLU A 30 -9.33 0.05 9.31
C GLU A 30 -10.28 0.11 8.12
N CYS A 31 -9.95 0.96 7.14
CA CYS A 31 -10.83 1.26 6.03
C CYS A 31 -10.15 0.97 4.70
N MET A 32 -10.86 0.27 3.82
CA MET A 32 -10.39 -0.04 2.47
C MET A 32 -11.45 0.29 1.43
N ILE A 33 -11.02 0.59 0.22
CA ILE A 33 -11.90 0.81 -0.93
C ILE A 33 -11.35 0.07 -2.14
N SER A 34 -12.23 -0.59 -2.89
CA SER A 34 -11.87 -1.26 -4.15
C SER A 34 -12.42 -0.51 -5.35
N TYR A 35 -11.69 -0.57 -6.46
CA TYR A 35 -12.15 0.00 -7.73
C TYR A 35 -12.48 -1.12 -8.73
N PRO A 36 -13.51 -0.95 -9.57
CA PRO A 36 -13.93 -1.98 -10.53
C PRO A 36 -12.92 -2.17 -11.68
N GLU A 37 -12.08 -1.16 -11.92
CA GLU A 37 -11.10 -1.15 -12.98
C GLU A 37 -9.90 -2.03 -12.65
N LYS A 38 -9.41 -2.76 -13.66
CA LYS A 38 -8.14 -3.47 -13.56
C LYS A 38 -7.03 -2.62 -14.15
N LEU A 39 -5.96 -2.43 -13.40
CA LEU A 39 -4.84 -1.53 -13.73
C LEU A 39 -3.50 -2.25 -13.66
N MET A 40 -2.50 -1.72 -14.38
CA MET A 40 -1.11 -2.13 -14.19
C MET A 40 -0.60 -1.68 -12.82
N TYR A 41 0.47 -2.29 -12.32
CA TYR A 41 0.96 -2.07 -10.96
C TYR A 41 1.15 -0.58 -10.61
N CYS A 42 1.85 0.18 -11.44
CA CYS A 42 2.08 1.60 -11.19
C CYS A 42 0.85 2.49 -11.42
N GLU A 43 -0.06 2.08 -12.32
CA GLU A 43 -1.34 2.78 -12.50
C GLU A 43 -2.23 2.59 -11.26
N ALA A 44 -2.19 1.41 -10.64
CA ALA A 44 -2.93 1.12 -9.41
C ALA A 44 -2.44 1.98 -8.23
N HIS A 45 -1.13 2.15 -8.10
CA HIS A 45 -0.53 3.10 -7.15
C HIS A 45 -1.04 4.52 -7.36
N PHE A 46 -0.95 5.02 -8.60
CA PHE A 46 -1.40 6.36 -8.96
C PHE A 46 -2.90 6.56 -8.72
N LEU A 47 -3.72 5.54 -9.01
CA LEU A 47 -5.15 5.57 -8.71
C LEU A 47 -5.39 5.79 -7.22
N CYS A 48 -4.78 4.97 -6.35
CA CYS A 48 -4.96 5.10 -4.91
C CYS A 48 -4.55 6.49 -4.42
N GLU A 49 -3.37 6.99 -4.82
CA GLU A 49 -2.91 8.32 -4.43
C GLU A 49 -3.87 9.42 -4.91
N SER A 50 -4.23 9.41 -6.19
CA SER A 50 -5.08 10.45 -6.79
C SER A 50 -6.49 10.48 -6.18
N GLU A 51 -7.07 9.32 -5.88
CA GLU A 51 -8.36 9.22 -5.19
C GLU A 51 -8.27 9.65 -3.73
N GLY A 52 -7.14 9.37 -3.06
CA GLY A 52 -6.87 9.94 -1.74
C GLY A 52 -6.87 11.46 -1.77
N ILE A 53 -6.09 12.06 -2.67
CA ILE A 53 -6.01 13.52 -2.84
C ILE A 53 -7.39 14.13 -3.10
N LYS A 54 -8.16 13.56 -4.04
CA LYS A 54 -9.52 14.03 -4.38
C LYS A 54 -10.46 14.04 -3.16
N ARG A 55 -10.32 13.04 -2.28
CA ARG A 55 -11.16 12.86 -1.08
C ARG A 55 -10.60 13.56 0.16
N GLY A 56 -9.40 14.17 0.07
CA GLY A 56 -8.70 14.71 1.22
C GLY A 56 -8.25 13.64 2.23
N LEU A 57 -7.99 12.42 1.74
CA LEU A 57 -7.55 11.24 2.49
C LEU A 57 -6.15 10.82 2.02
N ASN A 58 -5.44 10.07 2.85
CA ASN A 58 -4.20 9.41 2.43
C ASN A 58 -4.52 7.96 2.12
N LEU A 59 -4.57 7.65 0.83
CA LEU A 59 -4.83 6.30 0.34
C LEU A 59 -3.57 5.79 -0.36
N PHE A 60 -3.25 4.53 -0.12
CA PHE A 60 -2.16 3.82 -0.78
C PHE A 60 -2.64 2.42 -1.14
N MET A 61 -1.98 1.75 -2.08
CA MET A 61 -2.34 0.40 -2.44
C MET A 61 -2.18 -0.54 -1.24
N VAL A 62 -3.16 -1.40 -1.01
CA VAL A 62 -3.29 -2.23 0.21
C VAL A 62 -2.00 -2.95 0.60
N GLY A 63 -1.56 -2.79 1.84
CA GLY A 63 -0.26 -3.30 2.29
C GLY A 63 -0.36 -3.93 3.67
N ARG A 64 -0.27 -3.12 4.72
CA ARG A 64 -0.24 -3.56 6.12
C ARG A 64 -1.39 -4.50 6.46
N HIS A 65 -2.58 -4.22 5.93
CA HIS A 65 -3.78 -5.00 6.21
C HIS A 65 -4.17 -5.93 5.05
N ALA A 66 -3.24 -6.28 4.15
CA ALA A 66 -3.53 -7.14 3.00
C ALA A 66 -4.08 -8.52 3.40
N ASN A 67 -3.73 -9.04 4.59
CA ASN A 67 -4.31 -10.28 5.12
C ASN A 67 -5.85 -10.25 5.23
N LYS A 68 -6.46 -9.05 5.29
CA LYS A 68 -7.91 -8.86 5.29
C LYS A 68 -8.55 -9.09 3.91
N LEU A 69 -7.78 -9.09 2.82
CA LEU A 69 -8.30 -9.28 1.44
C LEU A 69 -9.08 -10.59 1.28
N ALA A 70 -8.60 -11.68 1.87
CA ALA A 70 -9.29 -12.98 1.79
C ALA A 70 -10.70 -12.96 2.41
N LYS A 71 -10.93 -12.11 3.41
CA LYS A 71 -12.24 -12.01 4.08
C LYS A 71 -13.17 -11.03 3.38
N TYR A 72 -12.67 -9.87 2.97
CA TYR A 72 -13.51 -8.76 2.51
C TYR A 72 -13.52 -8.57 0.99
N PHE A 73 -12.48 -9.03 0.29
CA PHE A 73 -12.26 -8.78 -1.13
C PHE A 73 -11.96 -10.06 -1.93
N SER A 74 -12.32 -11.24 -1.43
CA SER A 74 -12.05 -12.54 -2.09
C SER A 74 -12.74 -12.72 -3.45
N HIS A 75 -13.79 -11.95 -3.71
CA HIS A 75 -14.47 -11.91 -5.01
C HIS A 75 -13.64 -11.18 -6.08
N LEU A 76 -12.65 -10.38 -5.67
CA LEU A 76 -11.69 -9.73 -6.55
C LEU A 76 -10.43 -10.60 -6.59
N SER A 77 -10.12 -11.15 -7.76
CA SER A 77 -8.89 -11.92 -7.96
C SER A 77 -8.45 -11.82 -9.43
N PRO A 78 -7.15 -11.56 -9.71
CA PRO A 78 -6.07 -11.26 -8.77
C PRO A 78 -6.02 -9.75 -8.43
N ILE A 79 -5.42 -9.40 -7.28
CA ILE A 79 -5.32 -8.03 -6.75
C ILE A 79 -3.85 -7.62 -6.64
N HIS A 80 -3.51 -6.40 -7.12
CA HIS A 80 -2.21 -5.80 -6.83
C HIS A 80 -2.14 -5.40 -5.35
N THR A 81 -1.05 -5.75 -4.67
CA THR A 81 -0.79 -5.29 -3.30
C THR A 81 0.36 -4.31 -3.28
N GLY A 82 0.37 -3.45 -2.27
CA GLY A 82 1.48 -2.58 -1.97
C GLY A 82 2.63 -3.26 -1.23
N ILE A 83 2.69 -4.59 -1.22
CA ILE A 83 3.75 -5.37 -0.56
C ILE A 83 4.84 -5.68 -1.60
N HIS A 84 6.11 -5.48 -1.25
CA HIS A 84 7.23 -5.64 -2.20
C HIS A 84 8.60 -5.90 -1.55
N SER A 85 9.58 -6.26 -2.37
CA SER A 85 11.02 -6.34 -2.02
C SER A 85 11.91 -5.36 -2.80
N LEU A 86 11.33 -4.41 -3.56
CA LEU A 86 12.02 -3.45 -4.45
C LEU A 86 13.14 -2.56 -3.85
N SER A 87 13.41 -2.60 -2.54
CA SER A 87 14.51 -1.81 -1.94
C SER A 87 15.47 -2.66 -1.11
N ASP A 88 15.29 -3.97 -1.08
CA ASP A 88 16.18 -4.90 -0.39
C ASP A 88 16.18 -6.26 -1.10
N ILE A 89 17.35 -6.72 -1.51
CA ILE A 89 17.51 -7.98 -2.23
C ILE A 89 17.27 -9.11 -1.24
N ARG A 90 16.09 -9.71 -1.29
CA ARG A 90 15.73 -10.81 -0.40
C ARG A 90 16.25 -12.12 -0.94
N ARG A 91 16.78 -12.95 -0.05
CA ARG A 91 16.90 -14.39 -0.27
C ARG A 91 15.57 -15.01 0.12
N ILE A 92 14.92 -15.74 -0.80
CA ILE A 92 13.72 -16.59 -0.64
C ILE A 92 13.30 -16.76 0.84
N SER A 93 12.52 -15.80 1.35
CA SER A 93 12.14 -15.72 2.76
C SER A 93 10.72 -15.18 2.91
N PRO A 94 9.88 -15.83 3.73
CA PRO A 94 8.52 -15.36 3.99
C PRO A 94 8.48 -14.09 4.86
N ASP A 95 9.58 -13.73 5.52
CA ASP A 95 9.70 -12.57 6.39
C ASP A 95 10.27 -11.34 5.66
N GLY A 96 9.92 -10.16 6.17
CA GLY A 96 10.49 -8.87 5.85
C GLY A 96 9.82 -8.11 4.69
N TRP A 97 8.60 -8.48 4.36
CA TRP A 97 7.65 -7.72 3.56
C TRP A 97 7.74 -6.19 3.62
N GLN A 98 8.26 -5.42 2.64
CA GLN A 98 8.05 -3.97 2.68
C GLN A 98 6.62 -3.63 2.26
N VAL A 99 6.06 -2.54 2.78
CA VAL A 99 4.75 -2.03 2.38
C VAL A 99 4.82 -0.54 2.07
N ASN A 100 3.94 -0.05 1.21
CA ASN A 100 3.88 1.36 0.80
C ASN A 100 3.27 2.31 1.85
N ASP A 101 3.48 2.03 3.14
CA ASP A 101 3.03 2.89 4.22
C ASP A 101 4.02 4.04 4.45
N ALA A 102 3.63 5.24 4.03
CA ALA A 102 4.42 6.45 4.20
C ALA A 102 4.62 6.89 5.67
N GLN A 103 3.81 6.43 6.63
CA GLN A 103 4.04 6.71 8.06
C GLN A 103 5.17 5.88 8.65
N ASN A 104 5.26 4.63 8.22
CA ASN A 104 6.22 3.69 8.75
C ASN A 104 7.01 3.02 7.62
N PRO A 105 7.89 3.76 6.93
CA PRO A 105 8.69 3.24 5.82
C PRO A 105 9.78 2.24 6.27
N SER A 106 9.85 1.94 7.57
CA SER A 106 10.71 0.89 8.14
C SER A 106 9.92 -0.32 8.61
N TYR A 107 8.60 -0.32 8.46
CA TYR A 107 7.79 -1.49 8.73
C TYR A 107 8.12 -2.60 7.75
N LEU A 108 8.30 -3.80 8.31
CA LEU A 108 8.56 -5.03 7.60
C LEU A 108 7.54 -6.04 8.09
N MET A 109 6.84 -6.71 7.17
CA MET A 109 5.86 -7.73 7.53
C MET A 109 6.56 -8.98 8.04
N ASP A 110 5.97 -9.58 9.06
CA ASP A 110 6.30 -10.89 9.58
C ASP A 110 5.62 -11.99 8.72
N SER A 111 6.23 -13.16 8.63
CA SER A 111 5.70 -14.32 7.90
C SER A 111 4.31 -14.77 8.38
N SER A 112 3.95 -14.48 9.63
CA SER A 112 2.61 -14.74 10.17
C SER A 112 1.53 -13.81 9.60
N GLU A 113 1.92 -12.67 9.02
CA GLU A 113 1.00 -11.67 8.47
C GLU A 113 0.63 -11.98 7.02
N ILE A 114 1.45 -12.78 6.30
CA ILE A 114 1.23 -13.12 4.89
C ILE A 114 0.94 -14.62 4.76
N ARG A 115 -0.24 -14.95 4.25
CA ARG A 115 -0.59 -16.33 3.89
C ARG A 115 -0.07 -16.66 2.48
N TRP A 116 1.21 -17.02 2.40
CA TRP A 116 1.84 -17.44 1.16
C TRP A 116 1.13 -18.63 0.51
N ALA A 117 1.08 -18.65 -0.81
CA ALA A 117 0.67 -19.83 -1.57
C ALA A 117 1.72 -20.95 -1.43
N PRO A 118 1.38 -22.20 -1.75
CA PRO A 118 2.36 -23.29 -1.71
C PRO A 118 3.60 -22.97 -2.56
N ALA A 119 4.79 -23.19 -2.00
CA ALA A 119 6.08 -22.89 -2.62
C ALA A 119 6.30 -21.40 -2.93
N GLN A 120 5.82 -20.51 -2.07
CA GLN A 120 6.05 -19.06 -2.11
C GLN A 120 6.58 -18.56 -0.77
N PRO A 121 7.33 -17.45 -0.75
CA PRO A 121 7.92 -16.80 -1.93
C PRO A 121 9.00 -17.71 -2.55
N ASN A 122 9.30 -17.54 -3.84
CA ASN A 122 10.27 -18.39 -4.55
C ASN A 122 11.29 -17.66 -5.42
N SER A 123 11.28 -16.33 -5.44
CA SER A 123 12.32 -15.55 -6.07
C SER A 123 13.38 -15.08 -5.08
N ASP A 124 14.62 -14.96 -5.57
CA ASP A 124 15.74 -14.28 -4.93
C ASP A 124 16.00 -12.88 -5.49
N CYS A 125 15.08 -12.37 -6.31
CA CYS A 125 15.14 -11.07 -6.97
C CYS A 125 14.09 -10.09 -6.42
N GLU A 126 14.08 -8.86 -6.94
CA GLU A 126 13.10 -7.84 -6.56
C GLU A 126 11.72 -8.19 -7.15
N GLN A 127 10.74 -8.36 -6.26
CA GLN A 127 9.39 -8.77 -6.61
C GLN A 127 8.35 -7.83 -6.00
N VAL A 128 7.17 -7.85 -6.60
CA VAL A 128 5.93 -7.34 -5.99
C VAL A 128 5.11 -8.53 -5.52
N VAL A 129 4.19 -8.33 -4.58
CA VAL A 129 3.32 -9.40 -4.12
C VAL A 129 1.91 -9.20 -4.69
N GLU A 130 1.35 -10.25 -5.26
CA GLU A 130 -0.05 -10.29 -5.69
C GLU A 130 -0.88 -11.14 -4.72
N PHE A 131 -2.14 -10.77 -4.53
CA PHE A 131 -3.12 -11.62 -3.86
C PHE A 131 -3.98 -12.33 -4.91
N ASN A 132 -4.00 -13.66 -4.85
CA ASN A 132 -4.71 -14.50 -5.80
C ASN A 132 -5.36 -15.70 -5.10
N ASN A 133 -6.66 -15.89 -5.31
CA ASN A 133 -7.41 -17.05 -4.85
C ASN A 133 -7.21 -17.41 -3.35
N GLY A 134 -7.11 -16.40 -2.48
CA GLY A 134 -7.00 -16.60 -1.03
C GLY A 134 -5.57 -16.72 -0.49
N ALA A 135 -4.54 -16.57 -1.33
CA ALA A 135 -3.14 -16.64 -0.95
C ALA A 135 -2.29 -15.57 -1.66
N PHE A 136 -1.06 -15.40 -1.22
CA PHE A 136 -0.10 -14.43 -1.77
C PHE A 136 1.00 -15.13 -2.56
N SER A 137 1.43 -14.52 -3.66
CA SER A 137 2.59 -14.93 -4.44
C SER A 137 3.52 -13.75 -4.72
N ASP A 138 4.82 -14.00 -4.73
CA ASP A 138 5.80 -13.06 -5.26
C ASP A 138 5.82 -13.17 -6.79
N GLU A 139 5.76 -12.01 -7.44
CA GLU A 139 5.58 -11.91 -8.89
C GLU A 139 6.47 -10.81 -9.45
N THR A 140 7.01 -11.07 -10.64
CA THR A 140 7.77 -10.07 -11.39
C THR A 140 6.81 -9.00 -11.87
N GLN A 141 7.14 -7.74 -11.60
CA GLN A 141 6.33 -6.62 -12.06
C GLN A 141 6.17 -6.68 -13.59
N ASN A 142 4.93 -6.62 -14.07
CA ASN A 142 4.60 -6.78 -15.48
C ASN A 142 3.38 -5.93 -15.87
N ASP A 143 3.08 -5.88 -17.17
CA ASP A 143 1.99 -5.08 -17.74
C ASP A 143 0.60 -5.70 -17.55
N ARG A 144 0.47 -6.78 -16.78
CA ARG A 144 -0.83 -7.40 -16.57
C ARG A 144 -1.68 -6.58 -15.61
N LYS A 145 -2.94 -6.42 -15.99
CA LYS A 145 -3.91 -5.66 -15.21
C LYS A 145 -4.52 -6.52 -14.11
N ARG A 146 -4.61 -5.96 -12.89
CA ARG A 146 -5.21 -6.58 -11.69
C ARG A 146 -6.19 -5.64 -11.03
N PHE A 147 -7.07 -6.19 -10.20
CA PHE A 147 -7.93 -5.38 -9.36
C PHE A 147 -7.11 -4.53 -8.38
N VAL A 148 -7.67 -3.40 -7.99
CA VAL A 148 -7.03 -2.45 -7.08
C VAL A 148 -7.86 -2.31 -5.82
N VAL A 149 -7.21 -2.52 -4.67
CA VAL A 149 -7.75 -2.20 -3.36
C VAL A 149 -6.80 -1.20 -2.72
N CYS A 150 -7.35 -0.07 -2.29
CA CYS A 150 -6.61 0.97 -1.58
C CYS A 150 -6.94 0.90 -0.10
N GLU A 151 -5.92 1.07 0.72
CA GLU A 151 -6.00 1.14 2.17
C GLU A 151 -5.90 2.59 2.61
N GLN A 152 -6.75 2.97 3.57
CA GLN A 152 -6.72 4.30 4.16
C GLN A 152 -5.72 4.35 5.31
N LEU A 153 -4.84 5.33 5.25
CA LEU A 153 -3.91 5.62 6.31
C LEU A 153 -4.55 6.53 7.37
N LYS A 154 -4.80 6.00 8.57
CA LYS A 154 -5.33 6.77 9.70
C LYS A 154 -4.29 7.70 10.31
N ASP A 155 -4.74 8.81 10.88
CA ASP A 155 -3.91 9.72 11.70
C ASP A 155 -2.67 10.31 11.00
N TYR A 156 -2.61 10.30 9.66
CA TYR A 156 -1.57 11.05 8.96
C TYR A 156 -1.79 12.53 9.29
N PRO A 157 -0.84 13.22 9.96
CA PRO A 157 -0.94 14.67 10.04
C PRO A 157 -1.09 15.16 8.61
N LYS A 158 -2.02 16.09 8.36
CA LYS A 158 -2.08 16.80 7.09
C LYS A 158 -0.76 17.54 6.93
N LEU A 159 0.28 16.84 6.47
CA LEU A 159 1.51 17.47 6.07
C LEU A 159 1.09 18.46 4.99
N PRO A 160 1.60 19.69 5.02
CA PRO A 160 1.39 20.62 3.93
C PRO A 160 1.65 19.89 2.62
N VAL A 161 0.74 20.02 1.66
CA VAL A 161 0.84 19.38 0.34
C VAL A 161 2.28 19.56 -0.18
N GLY A 162 2.98 18.45 -0.44
CA GLY A 162 4.38 18.45 -0.89
C GLY A 162 5.44 18.10 0.16
N LEU A 163 5.09 17.93 1.43
CA LEU A 163 6.00 17.37 2.45
C LEU A 163 5.75 15.87 2.57
N PHE A 164 6.58 15.07 1.89
CA PHE A 164 6.63 13.62 2.07
C PHE A 164 7.82 13.26 2.97
N LYS A 165 7.60 12.39 3.97
CA LYS A 165 8.71 11.77 4.70
C LYS A 165 9.34 10.73 3.80
N PHE A 166 10.32 11.13 3.01
CA PHE A 166 11.17 10.19 2.31
C PHE A 166 12.09 9.51 3.32
N LYS A 167 12.07 8.18 3.36
CA LYS A 167 13.19 7.45 3.93
C LYS A 167 14.39 7.75 3.04
N ALA A 168 15.44 8.34 3.61
CA ALA A 168 16.76 8.24 3.01
C ALA A 168 17.12 6.74 3.07
N ALA A 169 16.79 6.00 2.02
CA ALA A 169 17.37 4.69 1.85
C ALA A 169 18.89 4.90 1.75
N PRO A 170 19.71 4.06 2.40
CA PRO A 170 21.14 4.15 2.22
C PRO A 170 21.42 4.06 0.72
N LEU A 171 22.21 5.01 0.20
CA LEU A 171 22.67 5.06 -1.19
C LEU A 171 23.60 3.87 -1.45
N VAL A 172 23.04 2.66 -1.44
CA VAL A 172 23.70 1.45 -1.93
C VAL A 172 23.37 1.40 -3.41
N ASN A 173 24.41 1.30 -4.24
CA ASN A 173 24.40 1.69 -5.65
C ASN A 173 23.31 1.07 -6.54
N ASN A 174 22.59 0.03 -6.11
CA ASN A 174 21.60 -0.67 -6.90
C ASN A 174 20.36 -0.93 -6.05
N TYR A 175 19.33 -0.08 -6.18
CA TYR A 175 18.01 -0.32 -5.56
C TYR A 175 17.33 -1.58 -6.10
N LEU A 176 17.78 -2.04 -7.27
CA LEU A 176 17.35 -3.23 -7.97
C LEU A 176 18.62 -3.89 -8.53
N THR A 177 18.87 -5.14 -8.20
CA THR A 177 20.05 -5.90 -8.63
C THR A 177 19.77 -6.92 -9.71
N CYS A 178 18.55 -7.45 -9.77
CA CYS A 178 18.16 -8.34 -10.85
C CYS A 178 17.51 -7.62 -12.03
N ASP A 179 17.10 -6.36 -11.87
CA ASP A 179 16.35 -5.56 -12.86
C ASP A 179 15.03 -6.21 -13.33
N GLU A 180 14.50 -7.19 -12.58
CA GLU A 180 13.26 -7.89 -12.93
C GLU A 180 12.02 -7.03 -12.65
N SER A 181 12.03 -6.28 -11.54
CA SER A 181 10.95 -5.36 -11.19
C SER A 181 11.49 -3.95 -11.08
N ALA A 182 10.93 -3.02 -11.86
CA ALA A 182 11.44 -1.65 -11.97
C ALA A 182 10.91 -0.69 -10.90
N GLY A 183 9.90 -1.10 -10.11
CA GLY A 183 9.11 -0.17 -9.31
C GLY A 183 8.37 0.86 -10.17
N CYS A 184 8.03 1.99 -9.57
CA CYS A 184 7.25 3.07 -10.20
C CYS A 184 8.01 4.40 -10.22
N PHE A 185 9.30 4.35 -10.55
CA PHE A 185 10.16 5.54 -10.58
C PHE A 185 9.93 6.38 -11.84
N HIS A 186 9.79 7.69 -11.65
CA HIS A 186 9.90 8.67 -12.73
C HIS A 186 11.35 9.13 -12.88
N ARG A 187 11.83 9.20 -14.12
CA ARG A 187 13.19 9.70 -14.43
C ARG A 187 13.10 11.12 -14.97
N TRP A 188 13.86 12.03 -14.36
CA TRP A 188 13.97 13.42 -14.78
C TRP A 188 15.42 13.78 -15.06
N SER A 189 15.63 14.58 -16.10
CA SER A 189 16.92 15.23 -16.34
C SER A 189 16.91 16.61 -15.70
N ALA A 190 17.92 16.90 -14.89
CA ALA A 190 18.08 18.18 -14.22
C ALA A 190 19.54 18.61 -14.22
N VAL A 191 19.76 19.93 -14.20
CA VAL A 191 21.11 20.53 -14.22
C VAL A 191 21.90 20.30 -12.92
N SER A 192 21.22 19.92 -11.83
CA SER A 192 21.83 19.57 -10.55
C SER A 192 20.95 18.60 -9.76
N VAL A 193 21.52 17.91 -8.78
CA VAL A 193 20.78 17.03 -7.85
C VAL A 193 19.71 17.82 -7.08
N VAL A 194 20.03 19.05 -6.65
CA VAL A 194 19.08 19.93 -5.96
C VAL A 194 17.90 20.27 -6.87
N SER A 195 18.18 20.59 -8.14
CA SER A 195 17.13 20.84 -9.13
C SER A 195 16.28 19.61 -9.43
N CYS A 196 16.86 18.41 -9.33
CA CYS A 196 16.14 17.14 -9.45
C CYS A 196 15.22 16.90 -8.25
N ALA A 197 15.69 17.15 -7.03
CA ALA A 197 14.92 16.96 -5.80
C ALA A 197 13.73 17.92 -5.64
N LEU A 198 13.67 18.97 -6.47
CA LEU A 198 12.57 19.94 -6.52
C LEU A 198 11.57 19.66 -7.66
N LYS A 199 11.75 18.57 -8.43
CA LYS A 199 10.77 18.10 -9.41
C LYS A 199 9.74 17.22 -8.75
#